data_AF-A0A423UDR6-F1
#
_entry.id   AF-A0A423UDR6-F1
#
_cell.length_a   1.000
_cell.length_b   1.000
_cell.length_c   1.000
_cell.angle_alpha   90.00
_cell.angle_beta   90.00
_cell.angle_gamma   90.00
#
_symmetry.space_group_name_H-M   'P 1'
#
loop_
_entity.id
_entity.type
_entity.pdbx_description
1 polymer ?
#
loop_
_entity_poly.entity_id
_entity_poly.type
_entity_poly.pdbx_seq_one_letter_code
_entity_poly.pdbx_strand_id
1 'polypeptide(L)' 'MSSGGGFVPKWVNLSEASTMLGMDRRQILKLGREGVLRVCQPSRQYRVSTDSIEHLDERLTEVRSTTRIHRRRRS' A
#
# COMPACT_ATOMS: atom_id res chain seq x y z
N MET A 1 -13.84 24.93 13.67
CA MET A 1 -12.79 23.88 13.63
C MET A 1 -12.58 23.50 12.18
N SER A 2 -11.69 24.20 11.47
CA SER A 2 -11.47 23.99 10.04
C SER A 2 -10.00 23.75 9.80
N SER A 3 -9.63 22.50 9.53
CA SER A 3 -8.43 22.12 8.77
C SER A 3 -8.67 20.75 8.12
N GLY A 4 -9.77 20.62 7.37
CA GLY A 4 -9.98 19.54 6.42
C GLY A 4 -9.08 19.74 5.21
N GLY A 5 -7.76 19.66 5.41
CA GLY A 5 -6.81 19.56 4.32
C GLY A 5 -6.97 18.17 3.72
N GLY A 6 -7.81 18.04 2.70
CA GLY A 6 -7.99 16.78 1.97
C GLY A 6 -6.63 16.30 1.50
N PHE A 7 -6.06 15.32 2.21
CA PHE A 7 -4.79 14.73 1.87
C PHE A 7 -4.97 13.98 0.55
N VAL A 8 -4.60 14.64 -0.55
CA VAL A 8 -4.55 13.99 -1.86
C VAL A 8 -3.33 13.08 -1.81
N PRO A 9 -3.49 11.75 -1.90
CA PRO A 9 -2.36 10.85 -1.85
C PRO A 9 -1.42 11.19 -3.01
N LYS A 10 -0.18 11.55 -2.70
CA LYS A 10 0.84 11.71 -3.73
C LYS A 10 1.18 10.32 -4.26
N TRP A 11 1.38 10.23 -5.57
CA TRP A 11 1.66 8.98 -6.26
C TRP A 11 3.09 8.99 -6.78
N VAL A 12 3.91 8.07 -6.30
CA VAL A 12 5.30 7.89 -6.74
C VAL A 12 5.41 6.75 -7.73
N ASN A 13 6.42 6.77 -8.59
CA ASN A 13 6.72 5.66 -9.49
C ASN A 13 7.37 4.48 -8.72
N LEU A 14 7.54 3.33 -9.39
CA LEU A 14 8.13 2.15 -8.75
C LEU A 14 9.60 2.31 -8.36
N SER A 15 10.37 3.13 -9.07
CA SER A 15 11.77 3.38 -8.75
C SER A 15 11.89 4.16 -7.45
N GLU A 16 11.09 5.23 -7.32
CA GLU A 16 10.99 6.03 -6.09
C GLU A 16 10.50 5.18 -4.92
N ALA A 17 9.44 4.39 -5.12
CA ALA A 17 8.94 3.48 -4.10
C ALA A 17 9.98 2.43 -3.69
N SER A 18 10.79 1.93 -4.63
CA SER A 18 11.89 1.00 -4.36
C SER A 18 12.96 1.64 -3.48
N THR A 19 13.34 2.89 -3.74
CA THR A 19 14.27 3.65 -2.89
C THR A 19 13.69 3.92 -1.51
N MET A 20 12.42 4.31 -1.41
CA MET A 20 11.78 4.61 -0.12
C MET A 20 11.61 3.38 0.77
N LEU A 21 11.27 2.23 0.18
CA LEU A 21 10.98 0.99 0.90
C LEU A 21 12.20 0.09 1.08
N GLY A 22 13.29 0.32 0.34
CA GLY A 22 14.41 -0.62 0.26
C GLY A 22 14.02 -1.99 -0.31
N MET A 23 12.97 -2.02 -1.14
CA MET A 23 12.38 -3.26 -1.68
C MET A 23 12.51 -3.31 -3.20
N ASP A 24 12.59 -4.51 -3.75
CA ASP A 24 12.56 -4.68 -5.20
C ASP A 24 11.14 -4.57 -5.75
N ARG A 25 11.03 -4.34 -7.06
CA ARG A 25 9.75 -4.17 -7.76
C ARG A 25 8.78 -5.33 -7.51
N ARG A 26 9.26 -6.58 -7.42
CA ARG A 26 8.38 -7.74 -7.25
C ARG A 26 7.75 -7.75 -5.86
N GLN A 27 8.52 -7.40 -4.82
CA GLN A 27 8.01 -7.23 -3.46
C GLN A 27 6.94 -6.15 -3.38
N ILE A 28 7.19 -4.97 -3.97
CA ILE A 28 6.23 -3.86 -3.96
C ILE A 28 4.91 -4.26 -4.65
N LEU A 29 4.99 -4.89 -5.82
CA LEU A 29 3.80 -5.34 -6.53
C LEU A 29 3.07 -6.48 -5.82
N LYS A 30 3.80 -7.34 -5.09
CA LYS A 30 3.20 -8.36 -4.22
C LYS A 30 2.38 -7.70 -3.10
N LEU A 31 2.94 -6.73 -2.40
CA LEU A 31 2.23 -5.96 -1.37
C LEU A 31 1.01 -5.22 -1.95
N GLY A 32 1.09 -4.74 -3.20
CA GLY A 32 -0.05 -4.17 -3.91
C GLY A 32 -1.18 -5.18 -4.15
N ARG A 33 -0.84 -6.41 -4.59
CA ARG A 33 -1.81 -7.50 -4.79
C ARG A 33 -2.43 -7.99 -3.48
N GLU A 34 -1.66 -7.96 -2.40
CA GLU A 34 -2.09 -8.33 -1.04
C GLU A 34 -2.92 -7.21 -0.37
N GLY A 35 -3.10 -6.06 -1.03
CA GLY A 35 -3.86 -4.92 -0.52
C GLY A 35 -3.12 -4.07 0.51
N VAL A 36 -1.87 -4.44 0.86
CA VAL A 36 -1.01 -3.74 1.83
C VAL A 36 -0.55 -2.39 1.29
N LEU A 37 -0.21 -2.31 0.01
CA LEU A 37 0.12 -1.04 -0.67
C LEU A 37 -0.99 -0.65 -1.64
N ARG A 38 -1.24 0.65 -1.77
CA ARG A 38 -2.18 1.13 -2.79
C ARG A 38 -1.39 1.36 -4.08
N VAL A 39 -1.61 0.50 -5.05
CA VAL A 39 -0.94 0.54 -6.36
C VAL A 39 -1.97 0.75 -7.46
N CYS A 40 -1.68 1.64 -8.40
CA CYS A 40 -2.46 1.82 -9.62
C CYS A 40 -1.53 1.83 -10.85
N GLN A 41 -2.10 1.77 -12.05
CA GLN A 41 -1.34 1.74 -13.30
C GLN A 41 -1.87 2.73 -14.35
N PRO A 42 -1.87 4.05 -14.08
CA PRO A 42 -2.28 5.05 -15.06
C PRO A 42 -1.36 4.98 -16.27
N SER A 43 -1.93 4.96 -17.48
CA SER A 43 -1.18 4.99 -18.74
C SER A 43 -0.07 3.94 -18.82
N ARG A 44 -0.35 2.72 -18.33
CA ARG A 44 0.57 1.56 -18.29
C ARG A 44 1.79 1.71 -17.36
N GLN A 45 1.89 2.79 -16.58
CA GLN A 45 2.97 3.00 -15.61
C GLN A 45 2.47 2.76 -14.19
N TYR A 46 3.17 1.91 -13.44
CA TYR A 46 2.82 1.67 -12.05
C TYR A 46 3.12 2.87 -11.17
N ARG A 47 2.16 3.19 -10.31
CA ARG A 47 2.24 4.23 -9.30
C ARG A 47 1.85 3.65 -7.93
N VAL A 48 2.55 4.11 -6.89
CA VAL A 48 2.33 3.70 -5.51
C VAL A 48 1.96 4.93 -4.69
N SER A 49 0.94 4.82 -3.85
CA SER A 49 0.51 5.90 -2.98
C SER A 49 1.54 6.12 -1.86
N THR A 50 2.06 7.34 -1.71
CA THR A 50 2.98 7.69 -0.62
C THR A 50 2.34 7.47 0.75
N ASP A 51 1.05 7.77 0.87
CA ASP A 51 0.23 7.46 2.04
C ASP A 51 0.39 6.02 2.54
N SER A 52 0.31 5.06 1.60
CA SER A 52 0.39 3.65 1.93
C SER A 52 1.81 3.19 2.24
N ILE A 53 2.81 3.95 1.79
CA ILE A 53 4.22 3.73 2.13
C ILE A 53 4.47 4.24 3.56
N GLU A 54 3.99 5.45 3.88
CA GLU A 54 4.13 6.08 5.19
C GLU A 54 3.46 5.27 6.30
N HIS A 55 2.31 4.65 6.02
CA HIS A 55 1.54 3.83 6.97
C HIS A 55 1.74 2.31 6.76
N LEU A 56 2.86 1.87 6.17
CA LEU A 56 3.08 0.47 5.79
C LEU A 56 2.87 -0.52 6.96
N ASP A 57 3.40 -0.20 8.14
CA ASP A 57 3.35 -1.09 9.31
C ASP A 57 1.92 -1.30 9.83
N GLU A 58 1.12 -0.23 9.84
CA GLU A 58 -0.30 -0.28 10.21
C GLU A 58 -1.05 -1.20 9.23
N ARG A 59 -0.83 -1.01 7.93
CA ARG A 59 -1.49 -1.81 6.88
C ARG A 59 -1.08 -3.27 6.90
N LEU A 60 0.20 -3.58 7.18
CA LEU A 60 0.66 -4.96 7.37
C LEU A 60 -0.06 -5.65 8.54
N THR A 61 -0.32 -4.91 9.63
CA THR A 61 -1.03 -5.41 10.80
C THR A 61 -2.51 -5.69 10.51
N GLU A 62 -3.16 -4.79 9.76
CA GLU A 62 -4.56 -4.94 9.33
C GLU A 62 -4.77 -6.16 8.43
N VAL A 63 -3.91 -6.36 7.41
CA VAL A 63 -4.01 -7.48 6.47
C VAL A 63 -3.83 -8.82 7.19
N ARG A 64 -2.87 -8.90 8.13
CA ARG A 64 -2.66 -10.10 8.96
C ARG A 64 -3.87 -10.40 9.84
N SER A 65 -4.46 -9.38 10.44
CA SER A 65 -5.64 -9.49 11.30
C SER A 65 -6.85 -9.97 10.52
N THR A 66 -7.09 -9.39 9.34
CA THR A 66 -8.20 -9.76 8.44
C THR A 66 -8.07 -11.19 7.94
N THR A 67 -6.86 -11.59 7.53
CA THR A 67 -6.58 -12.96 7.06
C THR A 67 -6.86 -13.99 8.16
N ARG A 68 -6.48 -13.68 9.40
CA ARG A 68 -6.74 -14.55 10.56
C ARG A 68 -8.23 -14.68 10.88
N ILE A 69 -8.99 -13.59 10.78
CA ILE A 69 -10.44 -13.58 10.98
C ILE A 69 -11.15 -14.43 9.92
N HIS A 70 -10.75 -14.31 8.64
CA HIS A 70 -11.37 -15.08 7.57
C HIS A 70 -11.16 -16.60 7.74
N ARG A 71 -9.97 -17.03 8.20
CA ARG A 71 -9.72 -18.46 8.45
C ARG A 71 -10.60 -19.04 9.54
N ARG A 72 -10.86 -18.30 10.62
CA ARG A 72 -11.68 -18.77 11.76
C ARG A 72 -13.17 -18.94 11.44
N ARG A 73 -13.68 -18.29 10.39
CA ARG A 73 -15.10 -18.36 10.00
C ARG A 73 -15.42 -19.51 9.04
N ARG A 74 -14.41 -20.19 8.50
CA ARG A 74 -14.57 -21.36 7.61
C ARG A 74 -14.42 -22.71 8.31
N SER A 75 -14.07 -22.70 9.59
CA SER A 75 -13.92 -23.88 10.45
C SER A 75 -15.15 -24.09 11.31
#